data_AF-A0A926VAJ8-F1
#
_entry.id   AF-A0A926VAJ8-F1
#
_cell.length_a   1.000
_cell.length_b   1.000
_cell.length_c   1.000
_cell.angle_alpha   90.00
_cell.angle_beta   90.00
_cell.angle_gamma   90.00
#
_symmetry.space_group_name_H-M   'P 1'
#
loop_
_entity.id
_entity.type
_entity.pdbx_description
1 polymer ?
#
loop_
_entity_poly.entity_id
_entity_poly.type
_entity_poly.pdbx_seq_one_letter_code
_entity_poly.pdbx_strand_id
1 'polypeptide(L)'
;MSDRPNPQPVQQSIFKNVTANDIKVENLTQVIQIEQPTQKTQKDSFLGLLKWISEKYSSLERMRPHHAQEVLDIIRKVRQSNGEPFDFTELEIKSLDLALNYCHYVSKGAKARSPGLEKLKKDDYYCYLRELIASKEKIRVGSVKLSSLVGDIKMSKFVEKLEENDGL
;
A
#
# COMPACT_ATOMS: atom_id res chain seq x y z
N MET A 1 -28.50 35.86 32.10
CA MET A 1 -27.46 34.93 32.59
C MET A 1 -27.44 33.75 31.64
N SER A 2 -26.39 33.65 30.83
CA SER A 2 -26.29 32.67 29.75
C SER A 2 -25.29 31.61 30.16
N ASP A 3 -25.79 30.43 30.50
CA ASP A 3 -24.97 29.23 30.68
C ASP A 3 -24.42 28.81 29.31
N ARG A 4 -23.11 29.05 29.10
CA ARG A 4 -22.37 28.45 27.99
C ARG A 4 -21.88 27.08 28.44
N PRO A 5 -22.16 25.99 27.73
CA PRO A 5 -21.48 24.74 27.98
C PRO A 5 -20.02 24.84 27.54
N ASN A 6 -19.14 24.53 28.50
CA ASN A 6 -17.71 24.34 28.36
C ASN A 6 -17.41 23.20 27.36
N PRO A 7 -16.62 23.38 26.29
CA PRO A 7 -16.21 22.27 25.43
C PRO A 7 -15.13 21.43 26.15
N GLN A 8 -15.55 20.30 26.72
CA GLN A 8 -14.64 19.25 27.20
C GLN A 8 -13.92 18.53 26.03
N PRO A 9 -12.73 17.94 26.27
CA PRO A 9 -11.76 17.56 25.25
C PRO A 9 -12.09 16.21 24.61
N VAL A 10 -12.65 16.21 23.40
CA VAL A 10 -12.99 14.98 22.66
C VAL A 10 -11.79 14.40 21.88
N GLN A 11 -10.65 15.09 21.79
CA GLN A 11 -9.51 14.65 20.96
C GLN A 11 -8.54 13.66 21.63
N GLN A 12 -8.69 13.34 22.91
CA GLN A 12 -7.72 12.50 23.63
C GLN A 12 -8.14 11.03 23.82
N SER A 13 -9.36 10.63 23.45
CA SER A 13 -9.84 9.25 23.66
C SER A 13 -9.57 8.29 22.49
N ILE A 14 -9.27 8.79 21.29
CA ILE A 14 -9.01 7.94 20.11
C ILE A 14 -7.57 7.37 20.13
N PHE A 15 -6.64 8.03 20.82
CA PHE A 15 -5.23 7.62 20.86
C PHE A 15 -4.91 6.49 21.85
N LYS A 16 -5.85 6.10 22.74
CA LYS A 16 -5.56 5.10 23.80
C LYS A 16 -5.90 3.65 23.46
N ASN A 17 -6.56 3.39 22.32
CA ASN A 17 -6.97 2.03 21.93
C ASN A 17 -6.21 1.47 20.71
N VAL A 18 -5.19 2.15 20.19
CA VAL A 18 -4.32 1.61 19.13
C VAL A 18 -3.11 0.92 19.75
N THR A 19 -3.35 0.06 20.74
CA THR A 19 -2.35 -0.88 21.27
C THR A 19 -2.39 -2.14 20.43
N ALA A 20 -1.33 -2.33 19.63
CA ALA A 20 -0.80 -3.60 19.14
C ALA A 20 -1.76 -4.81 19.14
N ASN A 21 -2.48 -5.06 18.03
CA ASN A 21 -2.23 -6.27 17.22
C ASN A 21 -3.20 -6.54 16.06
N ASP A 22 -4.36 -5.89 15.96
CA ASP A 22 -5.31 -6.20 14.88
C ASP A 22 -6.01 -4.93 14.40
N ILE A 23 -5.44 -4.29 13.38
CA ILE A 23 -6.09 -3.18 12.67
C ILE A 23 -7.09 -3.82 11.71
N LYS A 24 -8.36 -3.96 12.10
CA LYS A 24 -9.44 -4.34 11.17
C LYS A 24 -9.55 -3.30 10.05
N VAL A 25 -9.82 -3.75 8.82
CA VAL A 25 -9.97 -2.98 7.56
C VAL A 25 -10.56 -1.57 7.66
N GLU A 26 -11.57 -1.36 8.50
CA GLU A 26 -12.16 -0.03 8.76
C GLU A 26 -11.10 0.99 9.21
N ASN A 27 -10.09 0.52 9.92
CA ASN A 27 -8.99 1.30 10.44
C ASN A 27 -7.85 1.49 9.44
N LEU A 28 -7.73 0.72 8.36
CA LEU A 28 -6.65 0.91 7.37
C LEU A 28 -6.99 2.08 6.43
N THR A 29 -8.26 2.16 6.00
CA THR A 29 -8.82 3.38 5.41
C THR A 29 -8.73 4.54 6.39
N GLN A 30 -9.04 4.35 7.67
CA GLN A 30 -8.85 5.41 8.66
C GLN A 30 -7.38 5.75 8.89
N VAL A 31 -6.43 4.82 8.76
CA VAL A 31 -4.99 5.09 8.93
C VAL A 31 -4.48 5.94 7.76
N ILE A 32 -4.90 5.62 6.54
CA ILE A 32 -4.65 6.49 5.37
C ILE A 32 -5.35 7.85 5.57
N GLN A 33 -6.55 7.89 6.17
CA GLN A 33 -7.26 9.14 6.53
C GLN A 33 -6.60 9.92 7.70
N ILE A 34 -5.99 9.24 8.69
CA ILE A 34 -5.39 9.83 9.88
C ILE A 34 -4.08 10.52 9.50
N GLU A 35 -3.32 9.96 8.56
CA GLU A 35 -2.12 10.61 8.04
C GLU A 35 -2.42 11.82 7.14
N GLN A 36 -3.63 11.94 6.58
CA GLN A 36 -4.04 13.08 5.74
C GLN A 36 -5.50 13.51 6.01
N PRO A 37 -5.75 14.42 6.98
CA PRO A 37 -7.09 14.65 7.52
C PRO A 37 -8.06 15.46 6.64
N THR A 38 -7.73 15.86 5.42
CA THR A 38 -8.58 16.82 4.68
C THR A 38 -8.51 16.67 3.15
N GLN A 39 -9.51 16.01 2.55
CA GLN A 39 -10.26 16.41 1.34
C GLN A 39 -11.07 15.23 0.77
N LYS A 40 -12.15 15.53 0.01
CA LYS A 40 -13.07 14.57 -0.66
C LYS A 40 -12.41 13.59 -1.66
N THR A 41 -11.10 13.66 -1.80
CA THR A 41 -10.22 12.72 -2.51
C THR A 41 -8.94 12.69 -1.67
N GLN A 42 -8.56 11.51 -1.19
CA GLN A 42 -7.31 11.31 -0.48
C GLN A 42 -6.19 11.38 -1.52
N LYS A 43 -5.59 12.57 -1.65
CA LYS A 43 -4.37 12.71 -2.45
C LYS A 43 -3.26 11.91 -1.79
N ASP A 44 -2.37 11.37 -2.62
CA ASP A 44 -1.17 10.64 -2.19
C ASP A 44 -1.47 9.39 -1.37
N SER A 45 -2.63 8.76 -1.61
CA SER A 45 -3.05 7.56 -0.89
C SER A 45 -2.06 6.41 -1.07
N PHE A 46 -1.45 6.31 -2.25
CA PHE A 46 -0.41 5.35 -2.53
C PHE A 46 0.83 5.57 -1.65
N LEU A 47 1.27 6.83 -1.51
CA LEU A 47 2.44 7.18 -0.68
C LEU A 47 2.17 6.90 0.81
N GLY A 48 0.97 7.25 1.28
CA GLY A 48 0.52 6.94 2.64
C GLY A 48 0.53 5.43 2.93
N LEU A 49 0.10 4.61 1.97
CA LEU A 49 0.16 3.16 2.09
C LEU A 49 1.60 2.65 2.20
N LEU A 50 2.52 3.10 1.34
CA LEU A 50 3.93 2.69 1.41
C LEU A 50 4.56 3.05 2.76
N LYS A 51 4.30 4.26 3.25
CA LYS A 51 4.79 4.72 4.54
C LYS A 51 4.25 3.88 5.69
N TRP A 52 2.95 3.61 5.71
CA TRP A 52 2.35 2.74 6.73
C TRP A 52 2.97 1.34 6.74
N ILE A 53 3.19 0.73 5.57
CA ILE A 53 3.85 -0.57 5.45
C ILE A 53 5.26 -0.52 6.05
N SER A 54 6.03 0.52 5.72
CA SER A 54 7.38 0.73 6.25
C SER A 54 7.38 0.81 7.77
N GLU A 55 6.50 1.63 8.35
CA GLU A 55 6.44 1.84 9.80
C GLU A 55 5.99 0.60 10.58
N LYS A 56 5.05 -0.18 10.03
CA LYS A 56 4.48 -1.35 10.72
C LYS A 56 5.27 -2.64 10.53
N TYR A 57 5.84 -2.86 9.34
CA TYR A 57 6.43 -4.15 8.98
C TYR A 57 7.87 -4.06 8.49
N SER A 58 8.41 -2.86 8.23
CA SER A 58 9.75 -2.61 7.64
C SER A 58 10.02 -3.18 6.24
N SER A 59 9.23 -4.15 5.78
CA SER A 59 9.32 -4.80 4.46
C SER A 59 8.02 -5.54 4.16
N LEU A 60 7.77 -5.84 2.88
CA LEU A 60 6.63 -6.65 2.47
C LEU A 60 6.75 -8.06 3.03
N GLU A 61 7.90 -8.72 2.97
CA GLU A 61 8.08 -10.12 3.39
C GLU A 61 7.69 -10.39 4.85
N ARG A 62 7.82 -9.36 5.71
CA ARG A 62 7.50 -9.38 7.14
C ARG A 62 6.05 -9.09 7.47
N MET A 63 5.26 -8.62 6.51
CA MET A 63 3.84 -8.38 6.72
C MET A 63 3.13 -9.70 7.01
N ARG A 64 2.12 -9.67 7.89
CA ARG A 64 1.33 -10.87 8.22
C ARG A 64 0.44 -11.25 7.04
N PRO A 65 0.16 -12.56 6.79
CA PRO A 65 -0.63 -12.97 5.64
C PRO A 65 -2.04 -12.38 5.54
N HIS A 66 -2.70 -12.08 6.66
CA HIS A 66 -4.01 -11.42 6.64
C HIS A 66 -3.90 -9.95 6.22
N HIS A 67 -2.94 -9.19 6.75
CA HIS A 67 -2.71 -7.81 6.33
C HIS A 67 -2.33 -7.71 4.84
N ALA A 68 -1.54 -8.65 4.33
CA ALA A 68 -1.24 -8.70 2.89
C ALA A 68 -2.49 -8.98 2.06
N GLN A 69 -3.38 -9.87 2.52
CA GLN A 69 -4.68 -10.10 1.87
C GLN A 69 -5.54 -8.84 1.89
N GLU A 70 -5.56 -8.10 3.00
CA GLU A 70 -6.32 -6.85 3.13
C GLU A 70 -5.80 -5.77 2.17
N VAL A 71 -4.49 -5.62 2.02
CA VAL A 71 -3.90 -4.71 1.02
C VAL A 71 -4.32 -5.11 -0.40
N LEU A 72 -4.35 -6.41 -0.72
CA LEU A 72 -4.86 -6.88 -2.02
C LEU A 72 -6.35 -6.59 -2.20
N ASP A 73 -7.15 -6.69 -1.15
CA ASP A 73 -8.58 -6.39 -1.22
C ASP A 73 -8.84 -4.89 -1.38
N ILE A 74 -8.01 -4.03 -0.78
CA ILE A 74 -8.01 -2.58 -1.04
C ILE A 74 -7.69 -2.33 -2.52
N ILE A 75 -6.62 -2.91 -3.06
CA ILE A 75 -6.26 -2.80 -4.48
C ILE A 75 -7.43 -3.18 -5.39
N ARG A 76 -8.13 -4.29 -5.09
CA ARG A 76 -9.30 -4.73 -5.87
C ARG A 76 -10.46 -3.74 -5.78
N LYS A 77 -10.75 -3.23 -4.59
CA LYS A 77 -11.81 -2.23 -4.41
C LYS A 77 -11.51 -0.96 -5.19
N VAL A 78 -10.26 -0.49 -5.18
CA VAL A 78 -9.83 0.66 -5.98
C VAL A 78 -10.04 0.39 -7.47
N ARG A 79 -9.65 -0.80 -7.98
CA ARG A 79 -9.88 -1.18 -9.40
C ARG A 79 -11.36 -1.27 -9.79
N GLN A 80 -12.24 -1.65 -8.87
CA GLN A 80 -13.65 -1.94 -9.14
C GLN A 80 -14.59 -0.75 -8.94
N SER A 81 -14.12 0.30 -8.26
CA SER A 81 -14.95 1.45 -7.90
C SER A 81 -14.79 2.56 -8.92
N ASN A 82 -15.89 2.94 -9.57
CA ASN A 82 -15.97 4.13 -10.42
C ASN A 82 -16.00 5.46 -9.60
N GLY A 83 -15.37 5.51 -8.42
CA GLY A 83 -15.38 6.70 -7.56
C GLY A 83 -15.21 6.50 -6.04
N GLU A 84 -14.33 5.61 -5.59
CA GLU A 84 -13.86 5.56 -4.18
C GLU A 84 -12.67 6.52 -3.96
N PRO A 85 -12.33 6.91 -2.71
CA PRO A 85 -11.61 8.16 -2.42
C PRO A 85 -10.11 8.13 -2.70
N PHE A 86 -9.56 7.01 -3.18
CA PHE A 86 -8.12 6.83 -3.33
C PHE A 86 -7.66 7.19 -4.73
N ASP A 87 -6.54 7.90 -4.82
CA ASP A 87 -5.99 8.44 -6.06
C ASP A 87 -4.93 7.55 -6.71
N PHE A 88 -5.03 6.23 -6.56
CA PHE A 88 -4.03 5.32 -7.11
C PHE A 88 -4.10 5.32 -8.64
N THR A 89 -2.94 5.28 -9.29
CA THR A 89 -2.86 4.98 -10.72
C THR A 89 -2.92 3.48 -10.98
N GLU A 90 -3.33 3.09 -12.19
CA GLU A 90 -3.28 1.68 -12.61
C GLU A 90 -1.87 1.08 -12.50
N LEU A 91 -0.83 1.88 -12.77
CA LEU A 91 0.55 1.43 -12.65
C LEU A 91 0.96 1.19 -11.20
N GLU A 92 0.58 2.07 -10.27
CA GLU A 92 0.81 1.92 -8.83
C GLU A 92 0.16 0.65 -8.30
N ILE A 93 -1.09 0.46 -8.67
CA ILE A 93 -1.87 -0.73 -8.36
C ILE A 93 -1.16 -1.99 -8.86
N LYS A 94 -0.77 -2.05 -10.14
CA LYS A 94 -0.10 -3.22 -10.73
C LYS A 94 1.27 -3.48 -10.09
N SER A 95 2.04 -2.43 -9.84
CA SER A 95 3.38 -2.53 -9.26
C SER A 95 3.34 -3.07 -7.83
N LEU A 96 2.43 -2.56 -7.00
CA LEU A 96 2.25 -3.04 -5.63
C LEU A 96 1.68 -4.47 -5.59
N ASP A 97 0.70 -4.78 -6.45
CA ASP A 97 0.11 -6.13 -6.55
C ASP A 97 1.17 -7.18 -6.89
N LEU A 98 2.04 -6.88 -7.86
CA LEU A 98 3.17 -7.74 -8.24
C LEU A 98 4.20 -7.87 -7.11
N ALA A 99 4.63 -6.75 -6.52
CA ALA A 99 5.61 -6.74 -5.43
C ALA A 99 5.11 -7.54 -4.22
N LEU A 100 3.89 -7.28 -3.78
CA LEU A 100 3.28 -7.93 -2.63
C LEU A 100 3.09 -9.43 -2.87
N ASN A 101 2.54 -9.83 -4.03
CA ASN A 101 2.36 -11.25 -4.33
C ASN A 101 3.69 -12.00 -4.42
N TYR A 102 4.71 -11.37 -5.03
CA TYR A 102 6.05 -11.94 -5.10
C TYR A 102 6.65 -12.16 -3.71
N CYS A 103 6.63 -11.12 -2.86
CA CYS A 103 7.23 -11.15 -1.51
C CYS A 103 6.50 -12.10 -0.55
N HIS A 104 5.19 -12.27 -0.69
CA HIS A 104 4.40 -13.08 0.25
C HIS A 104 4.16 -14.51 -0.19
N TYR A 105 4.02 -14.76 -1.48
CA TYR A 105 3.58 -16.06 -1.97
C TYR A 105 4.69 -16.75 -2.74
N VAL A 106 5.21 -16.10 -3.78
CA VAL A 106 6.20 -16.74 -4.67
C VAL A 106 7.51 -17.02 -3.96
N SER A 107 8.05 -16.05 -3.21
CA SER A 107 9.31 -16.21 -2.47
C SER A 107 9.22 -17.31 -1.39
N LYS A 108 8.01 -17.59 -0.90
CA LYS A 108 7.71 -18.60 0.13
C LYS A 108 7.20 -19.92 -0.45
N GLY A 109 7.22 -20.09 -1.78
CA GLY A 109 6.76 -21.30 -2.46
C GLY A 109 5.24 -21.52 -2.41
N ALA A 110 4.46 -20.49 -2.08
CA ALA A 110 3.01 -20.52 -2.02
C ALA A 110 2.37 -19.98 -3.30
N LYS A 111 1.08 -20.30 -3.52
CA LYS A 111 0.31 -19.79 -4.65
C LYS A 111 -0.02 -18.31 -4.46
N ALA A 112 0.09 -17.53 -5.53
CA ALA A 112 -0.33 -16.14 -5.55
C ALA A 112 -1.82 -16.01 -5.25
N ARG A 113 -2.23 -14.84 -4.75
CA ARG A 113 -3.60 -14.60 -4.31
C ARG A 113 -4.37 -13.62 -5.18
N SER A 114 -3.72 -12.96 -6.14
CA SER A 114 -4.40 -12.08 -7.09
C SER A 114 -4.83 -12.80 -8.37
N PRO A 115 -6.02 -12.49 -8.91
CA PRO A 115 -6.48 -12.98 -10.21
C PRO A 115 -5.46 -12.71 -11.31
N GLY A 116 -5.13 -13.73 -12.09
CA GLY A 116 -4.15 -13.67 -13.18
C GLY A 116 -2.70 -13.94 -12.74
N LEU A 117 -2.41 -13.97 -11.44
CA LEU A 117 -1.08 -14.26 -10.91
C LEU A 117 -0.95 -15.70 -10.36
N GLU A 118 -2.03 -16.46 -10.25
CA GLU A 118 -2.10 -17.71 -9.48
C GLU A 118 -1.22 -18.84 -10.02
N LYS A 119 -0.87 -18.76 -11.31
CA LYS A 119 -0.06 -19.76 -12.03
C LYS A 119 1.34 -19.26 -12.34
N LEU A 120 1.67 -18.03 -11.95
CA LEU A 120 2.95 -17.42 -12.30
C LEU A 120 4.09 -17.99 -11.46
N LYS A 121 5.21 -18.23 -12.13
CA LYS A 121 6.50 -18.55 -11.54
C LYS A 121 7.29 -17.26 -11.33
N LYS A 122 8.35 -17.36 -10.51
CA LYS A 122 9.27 -16.25 -10.21
C LYS A 122 9.70 -15.43 -11.44
N ASP A 123 10.07 -16.09 -12.54
CA ASP A 123 10.50 -15.37 -13.74
C ASP A 123 9.37 -14.63 -14.47
N ASP A 124 8.13 -15.10 -14.36
CA ASP A 124 6.98 -14.43 -14.97
C ASP A 124 6.75 -13.05 -14.33
N TYR A 125 6.95 -12.92 -13.01
CA TYR A 125 6.88 -11.61 -12.33
C TYR A 125 7.91 -10.62 -12.87
N TYR A 126 9.13 -11.10 -13.18
CA TYR A 126 10.14 -10.25 -13.80
C TYR A 126 9.77 -9.85 -15.23
N CYS A 127 9.10 -10.73 -15.99
CA CYS A 127 8.58 -10.39 -17.31
C CYS A 127 7.51 -9.31 -17.22
N TYR A 128 6.51 -9.46 -16.34
CA TYR A 128 5.48 -8.44 -16.12
C TYR A 128 6.09 -7.09 -15.72
N LEU A 129 7.07 -7.07 -14.81
CA LEU A 129 7.73 -5.82 -14.44
C LEU A 129 8.49 -5.18 -15.61
N ARG A 130 9.10 -5.97 -16.50
CA ARG A 130 9.75 -5.42 -17.70
C ARG A 130 8.75 -4.78 -18.65
N GLU A 131 7.56 -5.38 -18.81
CA GLU A 131 6.49 -4.80 -19.61
C GLU A 131 6.01 -3.48 -19.03
N LEU A 132 5.82 -3.40 -17.71
CA LEU A 132 5.50 -2.15 -17.03
C LEU A 132 6.62 -1.11 -17.19
N ILE A 133 7.90 -1.50 -17.08
CA ILE A 133 9.04 -0.58 -17.28
C ILE A 133 9.07 -0.06 -18.71
N ALA A 134 8.71 -0.89 -19.69
CA ALA A 134 8.73 -0.52 -21.10
C ALA A 134 7.66 0.53 -21.45
N SER A 135 6.60 0.69 -20.66
CA SER A 135 5.60 1.75 -20.87
C SER A 135 6.16 3.15 -20.61
N LYS A 136 7.30 3.26 -19.91
CA LYS A 136 7.95 4.50 -19.45
C LYS A 136 7.14 5.33 -18.46
N GLU A 137 5.93 4.90 -18.11
CA GLU A 137 5.18 5.47 -17.00
C GLU A 137 5.90 5.16 -15.68
N LYS A 138 5.66 6.01 -14.67
CA LYS A 138 6.30 5.92 -13.36
C LYS A 138 5.29 5.90 -12.24
N ILE A 139 5.59 5.17 -11.17
CA ILE A 139 4.84 5.23 -9.91
C ILE A 139 5.39 6.37 -9.06
N ARG A 140 4.50 7.06 -8.36
CA ARG A 140 4.91 8.06 -7.38
C ARG A 140 5.61 7.37 -6.21
N VAL A 141 6.66 8.00 -5.71
CA VAL A 141 7.31 7.62 -4.45
C VAL A 141 7.50 8.88 -3.61
N GLY A 142 7.49 8.72 -2.30
CA GLY A 142 7.73 9.81 -1.35
C GLY A 142 8.98 9.51 -0.52
N SER A 143 8.90 9.76 0.79
CA SER A 143 9.96 9.37 1.73
C SER A 143 10.22 7.86 1.81
N VAL A 144 9.30 7.05 1.31
CA VAL A 144 9.42 5.58 1.22
C VAL A 144 9.23 5.15 -0.23
N LYS A 145 10.19 4.38 -0.74
CA LYS A 145 10.14 3.73 -2.04
C LYS A 145 9.55 2.33 -1.92
N LEU A 146 8.73 1.88 -2.88
CA LEU A 146 8.22 0.50 -2.91
C LEU A 146 9.37 -0.51 -3.03
N SER A 147 10.39 -0.18 -3.84
CA SER A 147 11.61 -0.98 -4.01
C SER A 147 12.35 -1.21 -2.70
N SER A 148 12.33 -0.24 -1.78
CA SER A 148 12.97 -0.34 -0.46
C SER A 148 12.24 -1.30 0.49
N LEU A 149 10.98 -1.61 0.22
CA LEU A 149 10.18 -2.55 1.00
C LEU A 149 10.33 -4.00 0.53
N VAL A 150 11.05 -4.24 -0.57
CA VAL A 150 11.26 -5.56 -1.17
C VAL A 150 12.66 -6.08 -0.81
N GLY A 151 12.73 -7.19 -0.08
CA GLY A 151 13.99 -7.81 0.34
C GLY A 151 14.73 -8.56 -0.78
N ASP A 152 14.02 -9.10 -1.78
CA ASP A 152 14.67 -9.74 -2.94
C ASP A 152 15.35 -8.68 -3.83
N ILE A 153 16.67 -8.74 -3.91
CA ILE A 153 17.51 -7.75 -4.61
C ILE A 153 17.12 -7.58 -6.08
N LYS A 154 16.79 -8.69 -6.77
CA LYS A 154 16.47 -8.64 -8.20
C LYS A 154 15.10 -7.99 -8.42
N MET A 155 14.11 -8.39 -7.62
CA MET A 155 12.78 -7.80 -7.63
C MET A 155 12.82 -6.31 -7.28
N SER A 156 13.53 -5.95 -6.20
CA SER A 156 13.72 -4.57 -5.76
C SER A 156 14.27 -3.69 -6.88
N LYS A 157 15.31 -4.14 -7.60
CA LYS A 157 15.87 -3.41 -8.76
C LYS A 157 14.91 -3.27 -9.95
N PHE A 158 13.99 -4.20 -10.16
CA PHE A 158 12.97 -4.03 -11.20
C PHE A 158 11.91 -3.02 -10.76
N VAL A 159 11.45 -3.10 -9.51
CA VAL A 159 10.51 -2.15 -8.94
C VAL A 159 11.09 -0.74 -8.93
N GLU A 160 12.37 -0.57 -8.55
CA GLU A 160 13.07 0.72 -8.54
C GLU A 160 13.03 1.41 -9.92
N LYS A 161 13.08 0.63 -11.00
CA LYS A 161 12.99 1.18 -12.36
C LYS A 161 11.61 1.71 -12.71
N LEU A 162 10.56 1.34 -11.98
CA LEU A 162 9.22 1.88 -12.13
C LEU A 162 9.02 3.17 -11.33
N GLU A 163 9.90 3.47 -10.38
CA GLU A 163 9.75 4.62 -9.50
C GLU A 163 10.17 5.90 -10.22
N GLU A 164 9.41 6.96 -9.97
CA GLU A 164 9.85 8.31 -10.27
C GLU A 164 11.03 8.62 -9.33
N ASN A 165 12.24 8.67 -9.89
CA ASN A 165 13.32 9.25 -9.13
C ASN A 165 13.02 10.73 -9.07
N ASP A 166 12.55 11.21 -7.92
CA ASP A 166 12.66 12.61 -7.55
C ASP A 166 14.12 12.99 -7.80
N GLY A 167 14.35 13.66 -8.93
CA GLY A 167 15.62 14.29 -9.21
C GLY A 167 15.79 15.42 -8.21
N LEU A 168 16.40 15.11 -7.07
CA LEU A 168 17.19 16.08 -6.33
C LEU A 168 18.56 16.18 -7.00
#